data_AF-A0A8J7DQE1-F1
#
_entry.id   AF-A0A8J7DQE1-F1
#
_cell.length_a   1.000
_cell.length_b   1.000
_cell.length_c   1.000
_cell.angle_alpha   90.00
_cell.angle_beta   90.00
_cell.angle_gamma   90.00
#
_symmetry.space_group_name_H-M   'P 1'
#
loop_
_entity.id
_entity.type
_entity.pdbx_description
1 polymer ?
#
loop_
_entity_poly.entity_id
_entity_poly.type
_entity_poly.pdbx_seq_one_letter_code
_entity_poly.pdbx_strand_id
1 'polypeptide(L)'
;MLSPIVQDPDFGVNIGGWQGRVSEVLEEEIICVSWDSLSLKKMPDSMIADCEEEGLEWRKMNLLATDVELATPRDSEKEVAQATSQIEMQHAWDHLGEESREIQKILSGADPNNEWAVLGAWMAHLEKVLKFPFAAEVTEWQERGGIRSGDRVTVQGITDVDDLYGVLANIRHERMRYDFPLCDLAAMDKQSSNYKPVQLYAVWFANR
;
A
#
# COMPACT_ATOMS: atom_id res chain seq x y z
N MET A 1 -16.10 25.18 1.93
CA MET A 1 -15.89 24.78 3.33
C MET A 1 -17.19 24.30 3.88
N LEU A 2 -17.20 23.21 4.64
CA LEU A 2 -18.43 22.71 5.26
C LEU A 2 -18.78 23.50 6.52
N SER A 3 -20.07 23.72 6.74
CA SER A 3 -20.56 24.30 7.99
C SER A 3 -20.16 23.42 9.20
N PRO A 4 -20.01 23.98 10.42
CA PRO A 4 -19.35 23.28 11.54
C PRO A 4 -20.05 22.02 12.10
N ILE A 5 -21.29 21.75 11.70
CA ILE A 5 -22.13 20.67 12.23
C ILE A 5 -22.42 19.56 11.22
N VAL A 6 -21.81 19.62 10.03
CA VAL A 6 -22.04 18.63 8.98
C VAL A 6 -21.41 17.30 9.39
N GLN A 7 -22.19 16.22 9.29
CA GLN A 7 -21.74 14.86 9.50
C GLN A 7 -21.73 14.12 8.17
N ASP A 8 -20.76 13.23 8.02
CA ASP A 8 -20.74 12.26 6.95
C ASP A 8 -21.96 11.32 7.10
N PRO A 9 -22.77 11.12 6.05
CA PRO A 9 -24.00 10.36 6.14
C PRO A 9 -23.77 8.85 6.27
N ASP A 10 -22.64 8.34 5.78
CA ASP A 10 -22.34 6.92 5.72
C ASP A 10 -21.71 6.45 7.05
N PHE A 11 -20.81 7.27 7.62
CA PHE A 11 -20.01 6.90 8.79
C PHE A 11 -20.33 7.71 10.06
N GLY A 12 -21.15 8.77 9.96
CA GLY A 12 -21.49 9.64 11.10
C GLY A 12 -20.31 10.46 11.63
N VAL A 13 -19.21 10.55 10.86
CA VAL A 13 -18.00 11.30 11.21
C VAL A 13 -18.29 12.80 11.10
N ASN A 14 -17.86 13.60 12.08
CA ASN A 14 -17.97 15.04 11.97
C ASN A 14 -16.94 15.58 10.97
N ILE A 15 -17.45 16.02 9.81
CA ILE A 15 -16.68 16.62 8.72
C ILE A 15 -16.84 18.15 8.67
N GLY A 16 -17.47 18.73 9.69
CA GLY A 16 -17.62 20.17 9.83
C GLY A 16 -16.28 20.91 9.77
N GLY A 17 -16.23 21.97 8.97
CA GLY A 17 -15.01 22.75 8.74
C GLY A 17 -14.00 22.12 7.77
N TRP A 18 -14.30 20.95 7.19
CA TRP A 18 -13.53 20.40 6.08
C TRP A 18 -13.65 21.32 4.85
N GLN A 19 -12.62 21.31 4.01
CA GLN A 19 -12.56 22.14 2.82
C GLN A 19 -12.05 21.33 1.63
N GLY A 20 -12.40 21.81 0.45
CA GLY A 20 -12.05 21.18 -0.80
C GLY A 20 -12.37 22.12 -1.95
N ARG A 21 -12.18 21.61 -3.17
CA ARG A 21 -12.48 22.31 -4.42
C ARG A 21 -13.68 21.65 -5.06
N VAL A 22 -14.59 22.47 -5.60
CA VAL A 22 -15.70 21.95 -6.42
C VAL A 22 -15.08 21.35 -7.68
N SER A 23 -15.22 20.04 -7.85
CA SER A 23 -14.76 19.32 -9.03
C SER A 23 -15.86 19.21 -10.07
N GLU A 24 -17.11 19.06 -9.63
CA GLU A 24 -18.28 18.90 -10.50
C GLU A 24 -19.50 19.60 -9.88
N VAL A 25 -20.39 20.10 -10.73
CA VAL A 25 -21.72 20.58 -10.35
C VAL A 25 -22.73 19.65 -10.99
N LEU A 26 -23.53 18.98 -10.15
CA LEU A 26 -24.52 18.00 -10.56
C LEU A 26 -25.92 18.66 -10.58
N GLU A 27 -26.94 17.87 -10.92
CA GLU A 27 -28.34 18.33 -10.86
C GLU A 27 -28.80 18.56 -9.41
N GLU A 28 -29.93 19.26 -9.23
CA GLU A 28 -30.60 19.43 -7.93
C GLU A 28 -29.77 20.12 -6.82
N GLU A 29 -28.95 21.11 -7.19
CA GLU A 29 -28.10 21.87 -6.25
C GLU A 29 -27.04 21.01 -5.53
N ILE A 30 -26.71 19.83 -6.08
CA ILE A 30 -25.64 18.98 -5.58
C ILE A 30 -24.31 19.37 -6.23
N ILE A 31 -23.25 19.47 -5.43
CA ILE A 31 -21.89 19.70 -5.90
C ILE A 31 -20.99 18.56 -5.42
N CYS A 32 -20.04 18.18 -6.27
CA CYS A 32 -18.99 17.25 -5.90
C CYS A 32 -17.78 18.06 -5.43
N VAL A 33 -17.30 17.79 -4.22
CA VAL A 33 -16.15 18.45 -3.63
C VAL A 33 -15.02 17.44 -3.49
N SER A 34 -13.88 17.72 -4.11
CA SER A 34 -12.62 17.00 -3.86
C SER A 34 -11.90 17.63 -2.67
N TRP A 35 -11.53 16.82 -1.68
CA TRP A 35 -10.96 17.31 -0.43
C TRP A 35 -9.59 17.96 -0.62
N ASP A 36 -9.31 19.00 0.19
CA ASP A 36 -7.97 19.56 0.30
C ASP A 36 -7.07 18.65 1.15
N SER A 37 -5.75 18.80 1.02
CA SER A 37 -4.74 18.01 1.72
C SER A 37 -4.87 18.09 3.26
N LEU A 38 -5.39 19.19 3.79
CA LEU A 38 -5.60 19.36 5.23
C LEU A 38 -6.82 18.55 5.73
N SER A 39 -7.87 18.46 4.92
CA SER A 39 -9.07 17.68 5.24
C SER A 39 -8.79 16.19 5.06
N LEU A 40 -8.07 15.81 4.00
CA LEU A 40 -7.55 14.46 3.82
C LEU A 40 -6.72 13.99 5.02
N LYS A 41 -5.77 14.80 5.50
CA LYS A 41 -4.95 14.45 6.69
C LYS A 41 -5.71 14.42 8.01
N LYS A 42 -6.94 14.95 8.06
CA LYS A 42 -7.82 14.91 9.24
C LYS A 42 -8.82 13.77 9.17
N MET A 43 -8.99 13.16 8.00
CA MET A 43 -9.88 12.03 7.81
C MET A 43 -9.44 10.89 8.73
N PRO A 44 -10.34 10.29 9.52
CA PRO A 44 -9.99 9.17 10.36
C PRO A 44 -9.55 7.97 9.51
N ASP A 45 -8.46 7.30 9.91
CA ASP A 45 -7.99 6.07 9.28
C ASP A 45 -9.10 5.00 9.14
N SER A 46 -10.00 4.93 10.12
CA SER A 46 -11.15 4.00 10.08
C SER A 46 -12.12 4.31 8.93
N MET A 47 -12.40 5.59 8.69
CA MET A 47 -13.27 6.01 7.59
C MET A 47 -12.64 5.64 6.24
N ILE A 48 -11.32 5.81 6.08
CA ILE A 48 -10.64 5.44 4.83
C ILE A 48 -10.65 3.92 4.63
N ALA A 49 -10.36 3.16 5.68
CA ALA A 49 -10.40 1.69 5.64
C ALA A 49 -11.80 1.17 5.27
N ASP A 50 -12.85 1.72 5.89
CA ASP A 50 -14.23 1.34 5.59
C ASP A 50 -14.59 1.73 4.13
N CYS A 51 -14.15 2.89 3.64
CA CYS A 51 -14.33 3.27 2.23
C CYS A 51 -13.63 2.29 1.27
N GLU A 52 -12.39 1.88 1.55
CA GLU A 52 -11.66 0.91 0.72
C GLU A 52 -12.36 -0.48 0.72
N GLU A 53 -12.85 -0.93 1.87
CA GLU A 53 -13.60 -2.20 1.98
C GLU A 53 -14.91 -2.17 1.20
N GLU A 54 -15.63 -1.04 1.22
CA GLU A 54 -16.92 -0.88 0.53
C GLU A 54 -16.79 -0.42 -0.94
N GLY A 55 -15.57 -0.14 -1.41
CA GLY A 55 -15.31 0.40 -2.76
C GLY A 55 -15.84 1.82 -2.95
N LEU A 56 -15.90 2.61 -1.87
CA LEU A 56 -16.33 3.99 -1.85
C LEU A 56 -15.14 4.94 -2.09
N GLU A 57 -15.43 6.07 -2.73
CA GLU A 57 -14.44 7.08 -3.06
C GLU A 57 -14.27 8.08 -1.91
N TRP A 58 -13.24 7.91 -1.08
CA TRP A 58 -12.98 8.78 0.08
C TRP A 58 -12.41 10.16 -0.30
N ARG A 59 -11.85 10.34 -1.51
CA ARG A 59 -11.18 11.60 -1.90
C ARG A 59 -12.15 12.73 -2.23
N LYS A 60 -13.42 12.41 -2.51
CA LYS A 60 -14.45 13.38 -2.89
C LYS A 60 -15.80 13.01 -2.30
N MET A 61 -16.67 14.01 -2.16
CA MET A 61 -18.03 13.78 -1.67
C MET A 61 -19.03 14.68 -2.37
N ASN A 62 -20.23 14.14 -2.60
CA ASN A 62 -21.38 14.89 -3.11
C ASN A 62 -22.11 15.55 -1.93
N LEU A 63 -22.35 16.85 -2.06
CA LEU A 63 -22.88 17.71 -1.01
C LEU A 63 -23.96 18.63 -1.57
N LEU A 64 -24.92 19.03 -0.73
CA LEU A 64 -25.83 20.10 -1.09
C LEU A 64 -25.08 21.43 -1.11
N ALA A 65 -25.40 22.29 -2.07
CA ALA A 65 -24.83 23.63 -2.17
C ALA A 65 -25.09 24.47 -0.90
N THR A 66 -26.13 24.13 -0.13
CA THR A 66 -26.47 24.79 1.14
C THR A 66 -25.57 24.39 2.31
N ASP A 67 -24.87 23.24 2.21
CA ASP A 67 -23.96 22.76 3.26
C ASP A 67 -22.53 23.29 3.09
N VAL A 68 -22.31 24.08 2.05
CA VAL A 68 -21.02 24.68 1.74
C VAL A 68 -21.04 26.20 1.83
N GLU A 69 -19.92 26.73 2.31
CA GLU A 69 -19.60 28.15 2.28
C GLU A 69 -18.34 28.38 1.44
N LEU A 70 -18.27 29.52 0.75
CA LEU A 70 -17.06 29.94 0.05
C LEU A 70 -15.91 30.10 1.04
N ALA A 71 -14.74 29.58 0.68
CA ALA A 71 -13.52 29.69 1.48
C ALA A 71 -12.31 29.93 0.59
N THR A 72 -11.26 30.50 1.18
CA THR A 72 -9.98 30.68 0.49
C THR A 72 -9.23 29.35 0.44
N PRO A 73 -8.67 28.95 -0.73
CA PRO A 73 -7.82 27.77 -0.83
C PRO A 73 -6.67 27.82 0.18
N ARG A 74 -6.36 26.68 0.79
CA ARG A 74 -5.36 26.56 1.87
C ARG A 74 -4.12 25.75 1.48
N ASP A 75 -4.13 25.17 0.29
CA ASP A 75 -3.09 24.30 -0.24
C ASP A 75 -3.01 24.38 -1.78
N SER A 76 -2.13 23.58 -2.35
CA SER A 76 -1.93 23.38 -3.80
C SER A 76 -2.30 21.97 -4.24
N GLU A 77 -2.56 21.78 -5.54
CA GLU A 77 -2.82 20.44 -6.11
C GLU A 77 -1.67 19.46 -5.87
N LYS A 78 -0.42 19.96 -5.82
CA LYS A 78 0.74 19.13 -5.48
C LYS A 78 0.67 18.58 -4.06
N GLU A 79 0.24 19.39 -3.10
CA GLU A 79 0.08 18.96 -1.70
C GLU A 79 -1.09 17.99 -1.54
N VAL A 80 -2.17 18.16 -2.32
CA VAL A 80 -3.27 17.19 -2.41
C VAL A 80 -2.74 15.85 -2.92
N ALA A 81 -2.05 15.83 -4.08
CA ALA A 81 -1.50 14.61 -4.64
C ALA A 81 -0.54 13.88 -3.69
N GLN A 82 0.29 14.63 -2.97
CA GLN A 82 1.18 14.07 -1.94
C GLN A 82 0.40 13.47 -0.75
N ALA A 83 -0.63 14.17 -0.26
CA ALA A 83 -1.47 13.66 0.83
C ALA A 83 -2.23 12.40 0.40
N THR A 84 -2.81 12.41 -0.79
CA THR A 84 -3.51 11.27 -1.39
C THR A 84 -2.58 10.08 -1.55
N SER A 85 -1.41 10.24 -2.17
CA SER A 85 -0.43 9.15 -2.33
C SER A 85 0.05 8.58 -0.99
N GLN A 86 0.20 9.42 0.04
CA GLN A 86 0.54 8.96 1.39
C GLN A 86 -0.59 8.13 2.02
N ILE A 87 -1.84 8.57 1.88
CA ILE A 87 -3.02 7.87 2.38
C ILE A 87 -3.23 6.57 1.60
N GLU A 88 -3.16 6.59 0.28
CA GLU A 88 -3.23 5.41 -0.57
C GLU A 88 -2.15 4.40 -0.18
N MET A 89 -0.89 4.82 0.01
CA MET A 89 0.14 3.89 0.49
C MET A 89 -0.17 3.33 1.89
N GLN A 90 -0.72 4.15 2.78
CA GLN A 90 -1.12 3.72 4.12
C GLN A 90 -2.23 2.67 4.02
N HIS A 91 -3.30 2.95 3.27
CA HIS A 91 -4.52 2.15 3.25
C HIS A 91 -4.57 1.10 2.13
N ALA A 92 -3.60 1.07 1.21
CA ALA A 92 -3.51 0.12 0.08
C ALA A 92 -3.62 -1.35 0.53
N TRP A 93 -3.28 -1.61 1.78
CA TRP A 93 -3.15 -2.93 2.35
C TRP A 93 -4.18 -3.22 3.43
N ASP A 94 -5.12 -2.31 3.71
CA ASP A 94 -6.01 -2.44 4.88
C ASP A 94 -6.93 -3.65 4.78
N HIS A 95 -7.30 -4.06 3.56
CA HIS A 95 -8.00 -5.32 3.30
C HIS A 95 -7.22 -6.58 3.75
N LEU A 96 -5.91 -6.47 4.03
CA LEU A 96 -5.04 -7.53 4.54
C LEU A 96 -4.91 -7.52 6.08
N GLY A 97 -5.54 -6.59 6.78
CA GLY A 97 -5.60 -6.54 8.24
C GLY A 97 -4.23 -6.32 8.91
N GLU A 98 -3.82 -7.21 9.81
CA GLU A 98 -2.59 -7.01 10.62
C GLU A 98 -1.30 -6.90 9.79
N GLU A 99 -1.29 -7.43 8.57
CA GLU A 99 -0.13 -7.41 7.65
C GLU A 99 0.19 -5.99 7.16
N SER A 100 -0.84 -5.17 6.92
CA SER A 100 -0.71 -3.75 6.52
C SER A 100 0.16 -2.95 7.47
N ARG A 101 -0.09 -3.08 8.78
CA ARG A 101 0.63 -2.33 9.82
C ARG A 101 2.10 -2.72 9.92
N GLU A 102 2.46 -3.95 9.59
CA GLU A 102 3.85 -4.39 9.57
C GLU A 102 4.57 -3.85 8.31
N ILE A 103 3.91 -3.92 7.15
CA ILE A 103 4.43 -3.36 5.89
C ILE A 103 4.68 -1.86 6.01
N GLN A 104 3.72 -1.08 6.53
CA GLN A 104 3.88 0.36 6.73
C GLN A 104 5.09 0.71 7.63
N LYS A 105 5.33 -0.10 8.68
CA LYS A 105 6.50 0.10 9.54
C LYS A 105 7.80 -0.17 8.80
N ILE A 106 7.84 -1.20 7.96
CA ILE A 106 9.01 -1.54 7.14
C ILE A 106 9.32 -0.39 6.16
N LEU A 107 8.28 0.18 5.56
CA LEU A 107 8.40 1.25 4.57
C LEU A 107 8.49 2.66 5.19
N SER A 108 8.46 2.77 6.52
CA SER A 108 8.49 4.07 7.18
C SER A 108 9.79 4.84 6.86
N GLY A 109 9.63 6.00 6.23
CA GLY A 109 10.75 6.85 5.81
C GLY A 109 11.27 6.60 4.39
N ALA A 110 10.76 5.61 3.67
CA ALA A 110 10.94 5.53 2.22
C ALA A 110 10.01 6.52 1.51
N ASP A 111 10.46 7.11 0.40
CA ASP A 111 9.59 7.91 -0.46
C ASP A 111 8.71 6.96 -1.30
N PRO A 112 7.37 6.96 -1.12
CA PRO A 112 6.47 6.11 -1.88
C PRO A 112 6.60 6.26 -3.39
N ASN A 113 6.97 7.46 -3.87
CA ASN A 113 7.05 7.74 -5.30
C ASN A 113 8.39 7.35 -5.91
N ASN A 114 9.28 6.75 -5.11
CA ASN A 114 10.59 6.30 -5.53
C ASN A 114 10.72 4.79 -5.33
N GLU A 115 10.47 4.05 -6.40
CA GLU A 115 10.54 2.58 -6.45
C GLU A 115 11.82 2.02 -5.79
N TRP A 116 12.96 2.64 -6.07
CA TRP A 116 14.26 2.23 -5.52
C TRP A 116 14.35 2.47 -4.01
N ALA A 117 13.73 3.53 -3.49
CA ALA A 117 13.70 3.79 -2.06
C ALA A 117 12.83 2.74 -1.33
N VAL A 118 11.69 2.37 -1.92
CA VAL A 118 10.77 1.38 -1.37
C VAL A 118 11.38 -0.02 -1.41
N LEU A 119 11.93 -0.45 -2.55
CA LEU A 119 12.66 -1.72 -2.69
C LEU A 119 13.91 -1.76 -1.80
N GLY A 120 14.62 -0.65 -1.67
CA GLY A 120 15.77 -0.53 -0.76
C GLY A 120 15.39 -0.72 0.71
N ALA A 121 14.25 -0.17 1.16
CA ALA A 121 13.74 -0.39 2.51
C ALA A 121 13.39 -1.86 2.76
N TRP A 122 12.77 -2.52 1.79
CA TRP A 122 12.51 -3.96 1.84
C TRP A 122 13.78 -4.79 1.90
N MET A 123 14.74 -4.53 1.01
CA MET A 123 16.02 -5.24 0.99
C MET A 123 16.73 -5.11 2.35
N ALA A 124 16.85 -3.90 2.88
CA ALA A 124 17.49 -3.65 4.18
C ALA A 124 16.77 -4.35 5.34
N HIS A 125 15.44 -4.40 5.33
CA HIS A 125 14.67 -5.13 6.32
C HIS A 125 14.91 -6.65 6.22
N LEU A 126 14.79 -7.21 5.02
CA LEU A 126 14.90 -8.64 4.76
C LEU A 126 16.31 -9.17 5.07
N GLU A 127 17.36 -8.43 4.71
CA GLU A 127 18.75 -8.72 5.07
C GLU A 127 18.95 -8.87 6.58
N LYS A 128 18.22 -8.07 7.37
CA LYS A 128 18.33 -8.05 8.82
C LYS A 128 17.57 -9.20 9.49
N VAL A 129 16.40 -9.59 8.96
CA VAL A 129 15.48 -10.52 9.64
C VAL A 129 15.56 -11.95 9.11
N LEU A 130 15.91 -12.15 7.84
CA LEU A 130 15.97 -13.48 7.24
C LEU A 130 17.19 -14.26 7.74
N LYS A 131 16.97 -15.52 8.09
CA LYS A 131 18.01 -16.46 8.51
C LYS A 131 18.29 -17.44 7.39
N PHE A 132 19.47 -17.35 6.80
CA PHE A 132 19.89 -18.25 5.73
C PHE A 132 20.77 -19.41 6.24
N PRO A 133 20.77 -20.56 5.54
CA PRO A 133 19.85 -20.92 4.47
C PRO A 133 18.47 -21.36 4.98
N PHE A 134 17.43 -21.25 4.15
CA PHE A 134 16.10 -21.81 4.46
C PHE A 134 15.44 -22.46 3.24
N ALA A 135 14.50 -23.37 3.50
CA ALA A 135 13.75 -24.06 2.45
C ALA A 135 12.54 -23.23 1.99
N ALA A 136 12.37 -23.12 0.67
CA ALA A 136 11.25 -22.44 0.06
C ALA A 136 10.67 -23.28 -1.09
N GLU A 137 9.43 -22.98 -1.44
CA GLU A 137 8.72 -23.53 -2.59
C GLU A 137 8.48 -22.40 -3.59
N VAL A 138 8.67 -22.69 -4.87
CA VAL A 138 8.35 -21.75 -5.96
C VAL A 138 6.84 -21.71 -6.14
N THR A 139 6.21 -20.55 -5.98
CA THR A 139 4.75 -20.41 -6.07
C THR A 139 4.31 -20.04 -7.47
N GLU A 140 5.05 -19.16 -8.14
CA GLU A 140 4.64 -18.62 -9.43
C GLU A 140 5.11 -19.44 -10.63
N TRP A 141 4.32 -19.37 -11.69
CA TRP A 141 4.66 -20.02 -12.95
C TRP A 141 5.77 -19.25 -13.69
N GLN A 142 6.79 -19.98 -14.15
CA GLN A 142 7.92 -19.42 -14.87
C GLN A 142 7.82 -19.77 -16.36
N GLU A 143 7.82 -18.75 -17.23
CA GLU A 143 7.75 -18.93 -18.69
C GLU A 143 8.95 -19.69 -19.27
N ARG A 144 10.12 -19.54 -18.64
CA ARG A 144 11.41 -20.02 -19.15
C ARG A 144 12.26 -20.59 -18.02
N GLY A 145 13.08 -21.57 -18.36
CA GLY A 145 14.05 -22.17 -17.44
C GLY A 145 13.67 -23.57 -16.96
N GLY A 146 14.49 -24.11 -16.05
CA GLY A 146 14.32 -25.46 -15.49
C GLY A 146 13.58 -25.50 -14.16
N ILE A 147 13.23 -24.35 -13.60
CA ILE A 147 12.51 -24.21 -12.33
C ILE A 147 11.02 -24.01 -12.63
N ARG A 148 10.16 -24.72 -11.90
CA ARG A 148 8.71 -24.70 -12.06
C ARG A 148 8.02 -24.40 -10.74
N SER A 149 6.79 -23.91 -10.82
CA SER A 149 5.89 -23.84 -9.67
C SER A 149 5.78 -25.22 -8.99
N GLY A 150 5.87 -25.24 -7.66
CA GLY A 150 5.95 -26.43 -6.81
C GLY A 150 7.37 -26.97 -6.57
N ASP A 151 8.39 -26.46 -7.27
CA ASP A 151 9.77 -26.89 -7.02
C ASP A 151 10.26 -26.42 -5.65
N ARG A 152 11.01 -27.31 -4.98
CA ARG A 152 11.62 -27.02 -3.67
C ARG A 152 13.03 -26.53 -3.86
N VAL A 153 13.32 -25.37 -3.30
CA VAL A 153 14.61 -24.70 -3.41
C VAL A 153 15.16 -24.37 -2.04
N THR A 154 16.47 -24.15 -1.95
CA THR A 154 17.11 -23.64 -0.74
C THR A 154 17.59 -22.22 -0.98
N VAL A 155 17.00 -21.25 -0.29
CA VAL A 155 17.42 -19.85 -0.33
C VAL A 155 18.71 -19.70 0.48
N GLN A 156 19.76 -19.18 -0.15
CA GLN A 156 21.10 -19.01 0.43
C GLN A 156 21.38 -17.57 0.89
N GLY A 157 20.66 -16.59 0.35
CA GLY A 157 20.82 -15.17 0.63
C GLY A 157 19.94 -14.33 -0.30
N ILE A 158 19.92 -13.02 -0.09
CA ILE A 158 19.46 -12.05 -1.08
C ILE A 158 20.65 -11.38 -1.76
N THR A 159 20.51 -11.00 -3.02
CA THR A 159 21.64 -10.57 -3.86
C THR A 159 21.50 -9.16 -4.38
N ASP A 160 20.32 -8.80 -4.88
CA ASP A 160 20.10 -7.51 -5.52
C ASP A 160 18.61 -7.12 -5.49
N VAL A 161 18.31 -5.92 -6.00
CA VAL A 161 16.96 -5.44 -6.29
C VAL A 161 16.85 -5.10 -7.77
N ASP A 162 15.74 -5.52 -8.36
CA ASP A 162 15.34 -5.24 -9.73
C ASP A 162 13.98 -4.54 -9.71
N ASP A 163 13.73 -3.59 -10.61
CA ASP A 163 12.49 -2.82 -10.64
C ASP A 163 11.29 -3.69 -11.07
N LEU A 164 11.51 -4.65 -11.98
CA LEU A 164 10.48 -5.58 -12.45
C LEU A 164 10.31 -6.78 -11.51
N TYR A 165 11.40 -7.36 -11.02
CA TYR A 165 11.40 -8.62 -10.25
C TYR A 165 11.56 -8.42 -8.73
N GLY A 166 11.78 -7.19 -8.28
CA GLY A 166 11.98 -6.85 -6.87
C GLY A 166 13.28 -7.40 -6.29
N VAL A 167 13.27 -7.72 -5.00
CA VAL A 167 14.37 -8.37 -4.30
C VAL A 167 14.64 -9.75 -4.90
N LEU A 168 15.87 -9.93 -5.38
CA LEU A 168 16.38 -11.19 -5.91
C LEU A 168 17.04 -12.00 -4.79
N ALA A 169 16.74 -13.30 -4.77
CA ALA A 169 17.29 -14.26 -3.85
C ALA A 169 18.23 -15.23 -4.57
N ASN A 170 19.40 -15.49 -3.97
CA ASN A 170 20.25 -16.59 -4.42
C ASN A 170 19.64 -17.90 -3.94
N ILE A 171 19.12 -18.70 -4.87
CA ILE A 171 18.55 -20.01 -4.59
C ILE A 171 19.45 -21.13 -5.09
N ARG A 172 19.40 -22.24 -4.39
CA ARG A 172 19.95 -23.52 -4.85
C ARG A 172 18.81 -24.43 -5.22
N HIS A 173 18.78 -24.84 -6.48
CA HIS A 173 17.92 -25.90 -6.98
C HIS A 173 18.80 -27.01 -7.54
N GLU A 174 18.66 -28.22 -7.00
CA GLU A 174 19.56 -29.35 -7.27
C GLU A 174 21.06 -29.01 -7.08
N ARG A 175 21.85 -29.04 -8.15
CA ARG A 175 23.29 -28.75 -8.18
C ARG A 175 23.61 -27.33 -8.65
N MET A 176 22.60 -26.55 -9.04
CA MET A 176 22.76 -25.24 -9.67
C MET A 176 22.35 -24.12 -8.71
N ARG A 177 22.90 -22.93 -8.96
CA ARG A 177 22.52 -21.69 -8.28
C ARG A 177 21.87 -20.74 -9.27
N TYR A 178 20.86 -20.03 -8.81
CA TYR A 178 20.10 -19.07 -9.59
C TYR A 178 19.84 -17.84 -8.73
N ASP A 179 19.75 -16.68 -9.37
CA ASP A 179 19.08 -15.53 -8.77
C ASP A 179 17.62 -15.60 -9.19
N PHE A 180 16.72 -15.48 -8.22
CA PHE A 180 15.30 -15.74 -8.40
C PHE A 180 14.46 -14.73 -7.62
N PRO A 181 13.33 -14.24 -8.15
CA PRO A 181 12.49 -13.27 -7.45
C PRO A 181 12.03 -13.83 -6.10
N LEU A 182 12.28 -13.11 -5.01
CA LEU A 182 11.87 -13.56 -3.68
C LEU A 182 10.35 -13.55 -3.51
N CYS A 183 9.64 -12.71 -4.27
CA CYS A 183 8.18 -12.62 -4.26
C CYS A 183 7.51 -13.91 -4.76
N ASP A 184 8.22 -14.68 -5.58
CA ASP A 184 7.74 -15.93 -6.19
C ASP A 184 8.09 -17.15 -5.31
N LEU A 185 8.54 -16.92 -4.08
CA LEU A 185 8.97 -17.96 -3.14
C LEU A 185 8.12 -17.93 -1.87
N ALA A 186 7.65 -19.09 -1.43
CA ALA A 186 7.04 -19.27 -0.11
C ALA A 186 7.97 -20.06 0.81
N ALA A 187 8.28 -19.53 1.99
CA ALA A 187 8.99 -20.29 3.02
C ALA A 187 8.16 -21.51 3.44
N MET A 188 8.77 -22.70 3.44
CA MET A 188 8.03 -23.94 3.66
C MET A 188 7.65 -24.18 5.12
N ASP A 189 8.51 -23.78 6.06
CA ASP A 189 8.28 -23.96 7.49
C ASP A 189 7.53 -22.76 8.07
N LYS A 190 6.24 -22.93 8.32
CA LYS A 190 5.35 -21.91 8.90
C LYS A 190 5.73 -21.48 10.32
N GLN A 191 6.52 -22.28 11.03
CA GLN A 191 6.98 -21.98 12.38
C GLN A 191 8.34 -21.27 12.38
N SER A 192 9.00 -21.20 11.21
CA SER A 192 10.28 -20.52 11.08
C SER A 192 10.13 -19.01 11.21
N SER A 193 11.16 -18.34 11.72
CA SER A 193 11.22 -16.87 11.76
C SER A 193 11.24 -16.23 10.38
N ASN A 194 11.45 -17.00 9.31
CA ASN A 194 11.48 -16.50 7.94
C ASN A 194 10.09 -16.52 7.29
N TYR A 195 9.13 -17.27 7.84
CA TYR A 195 7.82 -17.43 7.22
C TYR A 195 7.11 -16.09 7.02
N LYS A 196 6.94 -15.35 8.13
CA LYS A 196 6.22 -14.09 8.11
C LYS A 196 6.91 -13.02 7.24
N PRO A 197 8.24 -12.76 7.36
CA PRO A 197 8.89 -11.77 6.50
C PRO A 197 8.81 -12.07 5.00
N VAL A 198 8.98 -13.34 4.59
CA VAL A 198 8.85 -13.74 3.18
C VAL A 198 7.42 -13.57 2.69
N GLN A 199 6.43 -13.97 3.50
CA GLN A 199 5.02 -13.79 3.20
C GLN A 199 4.66 -12.31 3.03
N LEU A 200 5.03 -11.45 3.98
CA LEU A 200 4.74 -10.02 3.93
C LEU A 200 5.33 -9.36 2.68
N TYR A 201 6.57 -9.73 2.33
CA TYR A 201 7.21 -9.22 1.13
C TYR A 201 6.47 -9.66 -0.14
N ALA A 202 6.12 -10.94 -0.26
CA ALA A 202 5.39 -11.45 -1.42
C ALA A 202 4.00 -10.79 -1.56
N VAL A 203 3.29 -10.63 -0.44
CA VAL A 203 1.97 -9.98 -0.40
C VAL A 203 2.09 -8.50 -0.81
N TRP A 204 3.06 -7.77 -0.25
CA TRP A 204 3.33 -6.40 -0.66
C TRP A 204 3.71 -6.30 -2.14
N PHE A 205 4.54 -7.22 -2.63
CA PHE A 205 4.97 -7.16 -4.02
C PHE A 205 3.81 -7.40 -5.00
N ALA A 206 2.85 -8.25 -4.61
CA ALA A 206 1.71 -8.60 -5.46
C ALA A 206 0.65 -7.50 -5.61
N ASN A 207 0.59 -6.49 -4.72
CA ASN A 207 -0.40 -5.40 -4.84
C ASN A 207 0.21 -3.99 -4.90
N ARG A 208 1.50 -3.89 -5.25
CA ARG A 208 2.18 -2.61 -5.45
C ARG A 208 1.84 -1.99 -6.82
#